data_AF-A0A7Z8Z4U6-F1
#
_entry.id   AF-A0A7Z8Z4U6-F1
#
_cell.length_a   1.000
_cell.length_b   1.000
_cell.length_c   1.000
_cell.angle_alpha   90.00
_cell.angle_beta   90.00
_cell.angle_gamma   90.00
#
_symmetry.space_group_name_H-M   'P 1'
#
loop_
_entity.id
_entity.type
_entity.pdbx_description
1 polymer ?
#
loop_
_entity_poly.entity_id
_entity_poly.type
_entity_poly.pdbx_seq_one_letter_code
_entity_poly.pdbx_strand_id
1 'polypeptide(L)'
;MHSYEDRIRAVELYYRYGKKASVVVMELGYPSTKQLGRWVRIYEEKGDLPRELKTRERYSRTQKIAAVEHYLTHGGCLSYTRRAIGYPSNEILKRWIEEFYPNARPLVIRSGTSKCFSPEERSQAVRELCNRRGTARKVAQSIGVSVPVLYKWKKDLISDEAYQSMRKRKSAPQDKNQDALLGEIQRLRKQVHQLQLERDILTKANELIKKDLGVSFLKLKNREKTLIVDALKKKYPVAELLSVLQLARSCYFYQNVCTISMRKYA
;
A
#
# COMPACT_ATOMS: atom_id res chain seq x y z
N MET A 1 7.20 44.03 38.97
CA MET A 1 6.29 45.18 38.77
C MET A 1 6.68 46.23 39.80
N HIS A 2 6.95 47.48 39.41
CA HIS A 2 7.33 48.54 40.35
C HIS A 2 6.08 49.18 40.96
N SER A 3 6.12 49.58 42.23
CA SER A 3 4.99 50.27 42.88
C SER A 3 4.71 51.61 42.18
N TYR A 4 3.51 52.16 42.36
CA TYR A 4 3.19 53.51 41.87
C TYR A 4 4.17 54.55 42.45
N GLU A 5 4.46 54.44 43.75
CA GLU A 5 5.39 55.31 44.46
C GLU A 5 6.82 55.23 43.88
N ASP A 6 7.30 54.02 43.58
CA ASP A 6 8.61 53.80 42.95
C ASP A 6 8.72 54.49 41.59
N ARG A 7 7.63 54.49 40.81
CA ARG A 7 7.59 55.10 39.47
C ARG A 7 7.61 56.61 39.54
N ILE A 8 6.84 57.20 40.47
CA ILE A 8 6.80 58.65 40.70
C ILE A 8 8.18 59.12 41.17
N ARG A 9 8.79 58.42 42.15
CA ARG A 9 10.15 58.72 42.62
C ARG A 9 11.18 58.71 41.50
N ALA A 10 11.12 57.73 40.59
CA ALA A 10 12.02 57.66 39.44
C ALA A 10 11.83 58.83 38.45
N VAL A 11 10.60 59.29 38.24
CA VAL A 11 10.30 60.43 37.36
C VAL A 11 10.69 61.76 38.00
N GLU A 12 10.51 61.93 39.31
CA GLU A 12 10.99 63.11 40.03
C GLU A 12 12.51 63.23 40.00
N LEU A 13 13.22 62.11 40.24
CA LEU A 13 14.68 62.05 40.15
C LEU A 13 15.18 62.37 38.73
N TYR A 14 14.43 61.96 37.70
CA TYR A 14 14.74 62.30 36.31
C TYR A 14 14.75 63.81 36.06
N TYR A 15 13.80 64.55 36.64
CA TYR A 15 13.80 66.02 36.55
C TYR A 15 14.88 66.66 37.41
N ARG A 16 15.13 66.14 38.63
CA ARG A 16 16.20 66.63 39.51
C ARG A 16 17.59 66.51 38.87
N TYR A 17 17.85 65.44 38.11
CA TYR A 17 19.12 65.23 37.40
C TYR A 17 19.19 65.85 36.00
N GLY A 18 18.29 66.77 35.66
CA GLY A 18 18.34 67.49 34.39
C GLY A 18 18.09 66.57 33.19
N LYS A 19 17.13 65.65 33.30
CA LYS A 19 16.69 64.73 32.23
C LYS A 19 17.69 63.64 31.84
N LYS A 20 18.61 63.29 32.74
CA LYS A 20 19.61 62.22 32.54
C LYS A 20 19.08 60.85 33.00
N ALA A 21 18.42 60.13 32.08
CA ALA A 21 17.83 58.82 32.38
C ALA A 21 18.83 57.76 32.86
N SER A 22 20.06 57.75 32.33
CA SER A 22 21.08 56.77 32.71
C SER A 22 21.50 56.88 34.18
N VAL A 23 21.60 58.11 34.70
CA VAL A 23 22.00 58.38 36.09
C VAL A 23 20.93 57.88 37.05
N VAL A 24 19.66 58.17 36.76
CA VAL A 24 18.52 57.70 37.57
C VAL A 24 18.46 56.17 37.64
N VAL A 25 18.68 55.50 36.50
CA VAL A 25 18.63 54.03 36.42
C VAL A 25 19.81 53.39 37.16
N MET A 26 20.99 54.02 37.09
CA MET A 26 22.18 53.55 37.81
C MET A 26 22.01 53.69 39.34
N GLU A 27 21.37 54.76 39.79
CA GLU A 27 21.16 55.04 41.22
C GLU A 27 20.05 54.19 41.83
N LEU A 28 18.93 54.02 41.12
CA LEU A 28 17.79 53.25 41.62
C LEU A 28 17.93 51.74 41.36
N GLY A 29 18.76 51.32 40.40
CA GLY A 29 18.87 49.92 39.95
C GLY A 29 17.66 49.41 39.14
N TYR A 30 16.65 50.27 38.96
CA TYR A 30 15.45 50.08 38.15
C TYR A 30 14.94 51.46 37.72
N PRO A 31 14.03 51.61 36.74
CA PRO A 31 13.66 50.68 35.67
C PRO A 31 14.69 50.71 34.52
N SER A 32 14.43 50.07 33.37
CA SER A 32 15.26 50.30 32.18
C SER A 32 15.12 51.74 31.65
N THR A 33 16.15 52.25 30.96
CA THR A 33 16.12 53.60 30.34
C THR A 33 14.92 53.81 29.42
N LYS A 34 14.52 52.78 28.66
CA LYS A 34 13.32 52.79 27.79
C LYS A 34 12.02 52.89 28.59
N GLN A 35 11.95 52.24 29.75
CA GLN A 35 10.78 52.30 30.62
C GLN A 35 10.67 53.65 31.32
N LEU A 36 11.78 54.22 31.81
CA LEU A 36 11.80 55.56 32.40
C LEU A 36 11.36 56.62 31.38
N GLY A 37 11.86 56.55 30.14
CA GLY A 37 11.41 57.45 29.07
C GLY A 37 9.92 57.33 28.76
N ARG A 38 9.34 56.12 28.87
CA ARG A 38 7.89 55.93 28.73
C ARG A 38 7.11 56.56 29.89
N TRP A 39 7.60 56.43 31.11
CA TRP A 39 6.98 57.01 32.31
C TRP A 39 6.99 58.53 32.25
N VAL A 40 8.13 59.13 31.88
CA VAL A 40 8.28 60.57 31.68
C VAL A 40 7.30 61.09 30.64
N ARG A 41 7.19 60.44 29.47
CA ARG A 41 6.23 60.86 28.43
C ARG A 41 4.78 60.86 28.93
N ILE A 42 4.38 59.82 29.67
CA ILE A 42 3.03 59.73 30.24
C ILE A 42 2.81 60.83 31.27
N TYR A 43 3.82 61.12 32.08
CA TYR A 43 3.78 62.19 33.08
C TYR A 43 3.69 63.58 32.45
N GLU A 44 4.41 63.84 31.36
CA GLU A 44 4.31 65.09 30.59
C GLU A 44 2.93 65.25 29.92
N GLU A 45 2.32 64.16 29.43
CA GLU A 45 1.01 64.18 28.76
C GLU A 45 -0.17 64.34 29.75
N LYS A 46 -0.08 63.75 30.94
CA LYS A 46 -1.22 63.65 31.88
C LYS A 46 -1.03 64.35 33.22
N GLY A 47 0.17 64.83 33.52
CA GLY A 47 0.55 65.40 34.82
C GLY A 47 0.71 64.37 35.95
N ASP A 48 0.38 63.10 35.70
CA ASP A 48 0.51 62.01 36.67
C ASP A 48 0.69 60.65 35.96
N LEU A 49 1.26 59.67 36.65
CA LEU A 49 1.31 58.30 36.18
C LEU A 49 0.06 57.52 36.57
N PRO A 50 -0.61 56.81 35.64
CA PRO A 50 -1.65 55.87 36.00
C PRO A 50 -1.15 54.82 37.02
N ARG A 51 -1.92 54.61 38.10
CA ARG A 51 -1.66 53.56 39.11
C ARG A 51 -1.40 52.20 38.44
N GLU A 52 -2.18 51.91 37.41
CA GLU A 52 -1.97 50.77 36.51
C GLU A 52 -1.53 51.23 35.12
N LEU A 53 -0.24 51.07 34.81
CA LEU A 53 0.25 51.25 33.45
C LEU A 53 -0.18 50.06 32.60
N LYS A 54 -1.25 50.24 31.80
CA LYS A 54 -1.66 49.22 30.83
C LYS A 54 -0.49 48.91 29.87
N THR A 55 -0.19 47.63 29.70
CA THR A 55 0.77 47.17 28.69
C THR A 55 0.25 47.61 27.32
N ARG A 56 1.10 48.21 26.49
CA ARG A 56 0.69 48.57 25.13
C ARG A 56 0.34 47.29 24.38
N GLU A 57 -0.90 47.17 23.92
CA GLU A 57 -1.29 46.05 23.09
C GLU A 57 -0.44 46.08 21.81
N ARG A 58 0.25 44.97 21.53
CA ARG A 58 1.14 44.84 20.36
C ARG A 58 0.36 44.97 19.03
N TYR A 59 -0.94 44.69 19.06
CA TYR A 59 -1.82 44.72 17.89
C TYR A 59 -3.11 45.45 18.25
N SER A 60 -3.56 46.32 17.36
CA SER A 60 -4.82 47.06 17.51
C SER A 60 -6.03 46.14 17.33
N ARG A 61 -7.19 46.53 17.90
CA ARG A 61 -8.44 45.76 17.77
C ARG A 61 -8.87 45.59 16.31
N THR A 62 -8.68 46.61 15.47
CA THR A 62 -8.99 46.56 14.03
C THR A 62 -8.12 45.53 13.31
N GLN A 63 -6.82 45.48 13.63
CA GLN A 63 -5.91 44.47 13.10
C GLN A 63 -6.28 43.05 13.52
N LYS A 64 -6.76 42.88 14.76
CA LYS A 64 -7.25 41.58 15.25
C LYS A 64 -8.46 41.10 14.46
N ILE A 65 -9.45 41.98 14.26
CA ILE A 65 -10.70 41.66 13.53
C ILE A 65 -10.39 41.30 12.07
N ALA A 66 -9.61 42.13 11.37
CA ALA A 66 -9.25 41.87 9.97
C ALA A 66 -8.54 40.51 9.78
N ALA A 67 -7.67 40.13 10.73
CA ALA A 67 -6.99 38.83 10.68
C ALA A 67 -7.95 37.65 10.87
N VAL A 68 -8.92 37.77 11.77
CA VAL A 68 -9.93 36.74 12.04
C VAL A 68 -10.93 36.65 10.88
N GLU A 69 -11.38 37.77 10.33
CA GLU A 69 -12.27 37.80 9.14
C GLU A 69 -11.62 37.15 7.93
N HIS A 70 -10.35 37.46 7.66
CA HIS A 70 -9.60 36.82 6.58
C HIS A 70 -9.48 35.30 6.80
N TYR A 71 -9.29 34.85 8.03
CA TYR A 71 -9.26 33.42 8.35
C TYR A 71 -10.60 32.74 8.07
N LEU A 72 -11.72 33.38 8.41
CA LEU A 72 -13.06 32.84 8.18
C LEU A 72 -13.41 32.80 6.68
N THR A 73 -13.09 33.85 5.94
CA THR A 73 -13.37 33.96 4.50
C THR A 73 -12.57 32.98 3.64
N HIS A 74 -11.32 32.68 4.02
CA HIS A 74 -10.39 31.86 3.21
C HIS A 74 -10.30 30.39 3.68
N GLY A 75 -11.32 29.90 4.39
CA GLY A 75 -11.41 28.48 4.73
C GLY A 75 -10.45 28.04 5.85
N GLY A 76 -10.30 28.83 6.90
CA GLY A 76 -9.79 28.33 8.17
C GLY A 76 -8.32 27.86 8.18
N CYS A 77 -7.49 28.32 7.24
CA CYS A 77 -6.06 27.97 7.22
C CYS A 77 -5.21 29.05 7.89
N LEU A 78 -4.73 28.78 9.12
CA LEU A 78 -3.88 29.72 9.89
C LEU A 78 -2.62 30.15 9.12
N SER A 79 -1.93 29.18 8.50
CA SER A 79 -0.70 29.43 7.74
C SER A 79 -0.94 30.30 6.51
N TYR A 80 -2.11 30.18 5.88
CA TYR A 80 -2.49 30.99 4.73
C TYR A 80 -2.77 32.43 5.17
N THR A 81 -3.58 32.63 6.21
CA THR A 81 -3.86 33.96 6.78
C THR A 81 -2.58 34.70 7.18
N ARG A 82 -1.64 34.00 7.84
CA ARG A 82 -0.34 34.59 8.20
C ARG A 82 0.46 35.02 6.97
N ARG A 83 0.46 34.22 5.89
CA ARG A 83 1.19 34.55 4.66
C ARG A 83 0.57 35.75 3.93
N ALA A 84 -0.76 35.86 3.95
CA ALA A 84 -1.49 36.94 3.28
C ALA A 84 -1.37 38.28 4.03
N ILE A 85 -1.51 38.27 5.36
CA ILE A 85 -1.56 39.50 6.18
C ILE A 85 -0.17 39.88 6.72
N GLY A 86 0.75 38.93 6.83
CA GLY A 86 2.12 39.16 7.31
C GLY A 86 2.26 39.24 8.85
N TYR A 87 1.14 39.33 9.57
CA TYR A 87 1.02 39.25 11.02
C TYR A 87 -0.32 38.56 11.38
N PRO A 88 -0.55 38.06 12.59
CA PRO A 88 0.39 37.69 13.66
C PRO A 88 0.91 36.24 13.49
N SER A 89 1.61 35.68 14.49
CA SER A 89 1.97 34.25 14.49
C SER A 89 0.72 33.36 14.59
N ASN A 90 0.83 32.11 14.15
CA ASN A 90 -0.30 31.17 14.12
C ASN A 90 -0.94 30.98 15.51
N GLU A 91 -0.13 30.99 16.57
CA GLU A 91 -0.55 30.81 17.98
C GLU A 91 -1.32 32.03 18.49
N ILE A 92 -0.91 33.23 18.07
CA ILE A 92 -1.60 34.47 18.42
C ILE A 92 -2.95 34.53 17.70
N LEU A 93 -2.97 34.20 16.40
CA LEU A 93 -4.21 34.15 15.62
C LEU A 93 -5.20 33.14 16.20
N LYS A 94 -4.72 31.96 16.61
CA LYS A 94 -5.54 30.94 17.28
C LYS A 94 -6.20 31.48 18.56
N ARG A 95 -5.43 32.16 19.43
CA ARG A 95 -5.97 32.78 20.64
C ARG A 95 -7.01 33.85 20.34
N TRP A 96 -6.81 34.67 19.29
CA TRP A 96 -7.82 35.65 18.89
C TRP A 96 -9.09 34.96 18.40
N ILE A 97 -8.99 33.88 17.62
CA ILE A 97 -10.16 33.12 17.18
C ILE A 97 -10.93 32.55 18.38
N GLU A 98 -10.24 32.01 19.38
CA GLU A 98 -10.86 31.52 20.63
C GLU A 98 -11.49 32.66 21.44
N GLU A 99 -10.85 33.83 21.50
CA GLU A 99 -11.35 35.02 22.21
C GLU A 99 -12.60 35.62 21.54
N PHE A 100 -12.61 35.71 20.21
CA PHE A 100 -13.75 36.25 19.44
C PHE A 100 -14.87 35.23 19.24
N TYR A 101 -14.53 33.92 19.21
CA TYR A 101 -15.48 32.84 18.96
C TYR A 101 -15.21 31.64 19.89
N PRO A 102 -15.57 31.73 21.18
CA PRO A 102 -15.29 30.70 22.19
C PRO A 102 -15.96 29.34 21.92
N ASN A 103 -16.98 29.30 21.06
CA ASN A 103 -17.70 28.07 20.66
C ASN A 103 -17.41 27.63 19.23
N ALA A 104 -16.54 28.32 18.49
CA ALA A 104 -16.12 27.86 17.18
C ALA A 104 -15.21 26.66 17.37
N ARG A 105 -15.74 25.45 17.14
CA ARG A 105 -14.90 24.27 16.89
C ARG A 105 -13.84 24.71 15.87
N PRO A 106 -12.54 24.44 16.09
CA PRO A 106 -11.53 24.81 15.12
C PRO A 106 -12.03 24.28 13.78
N LEU A 107 -12.23 25.20 12.82
CA LEU A 107 -12.50 24.89 11.43
C LEU A 107 -11.24 24.19 10.92
N VAL A 108 -11.02 22.96 11.37
CA VAL A 108 -10.12 22.01 10.76
C VAL A 108 -10.79 21.73 9.44
N ILE A 109 -10.52 22.59 8.47
CA ILE A 109 -10.62 22.20 7.08
C ILE A 109 -9.60 21.08 6.97
N ARG A 110 -10.07 19.86 7.21
CA ARG A 110 -9.47 18.67 6.65
C ARG A 110 -9.39 19.00 5.18
N SER A 111 -8.18 19.34 4.71
CA SER A 111 -7.92 19.77 3.34
C SER A 111 -8.84 19.00 2.41
N GLY A 112 -9.72 19.72 1.72
CA GLY A 112 -10.74 19.13 0.86
C GLY A 112 -10.08 18.10 -0.04
N THR A 113 -10.42 16.83 0.17
CA THR A 113 -10.14 15.62 -0.64
C THR A 113 -10.20 14.35 0.21
N SER A 114 -10.17 14.43 1.55
CA SER A 114 -10.36 13.21 2.37
C SER A 114 -11.84 12.83 2.41
N LYS A 115 -12.32 12.17 1.35
CA LYS A 115 -13.48 11.28 1.49
C LYS A 115 -13.23 10.44 2.75
N CYS A 116 -14.14 10.49 3.71
CA CYS A 116 -13.98 9.78 4.97
C CYS A 116 -14.20 8.29 4.70
N PHE A 117 -13.11 7.57 4.41
CA PHE A 117 -13.20 6.14 4.17
C PHE A 117 -13.46 5.40 5.47
N SER A 118 -14.55 4.63 5.49
CA SER A 118 -14.86 3.65 6.54
C SER A 118 -13.72 2.64 6.69
N PRO A 119 -13.47 2.08 7.88
CA PRO A 119 -12.50 0.99 8.05
C PRO A 119 -12.73 -0.18 7.08
N GLU A 120 -13.98 -0.47 6.74
CA GLU A 120 -14.37 -1.50 5.78
C GLU A 120 -13.93 -1.15 4.35
N GLU A 121 -14.18 0.08 3.91
CA GLU A 121 -13.75 0.57 2.60
C GLU A 121 -12.22 0.58 2.46
N ARG A 122 -11.50 0.92 3.53
CA ARG A 122 -10.03 0.83 3.55
C ARG A 122 -9.55 -0.60 3.45
N SER A 123 -10.20 -1.52 4.15
CA SER A 123 -9.87 -2.95 4.11
C SER A 123 -10.14 -3.55 2.73
N GLN A 124 -11.25 -3.17 2.10
CA GLN A 124 -11.58 -3.54 0.73
C GLN A 124 -10.55 -2.99 -0.26
N ALA A 125 -10.18 -1.72 -0.14
CA ALA A 125 -9.15 -1.09 -0.97
C ALA A 125 -7.79 -1.82 -0.85
N VAL A 126 -7.42 -2.24 0.35
CA VAL A 126 -6.18 -3.01 0.57
C VAL A 126 -6.28 -4.42 0.01
N ARG A 127 -7.43 -5.10 0.10
CA ARG A 127 -7.65 -6.41 -0.55
C ARG A 127 -7.52 -6.31 -2.07
N GLU A 128 -8.15 -5.31 -2.68
CA GLU A 128 -8.05 -5.05 -4.11
C GLU A 128 -6.62 -4.70 -4.52
N LEU A 129 -5.92 -3.89 -3.71
CA LEU A 129 -4.50 -3.62 -3.92
C LEU A 129 -3.71 -4.94 -3.87
N CYS A 130 -3.93 -5.83 -2.90
CA CYS A 130 -3.17 -7.08 -2.76
C CYS A 130 -3.46 -8.10 -3.87
N ASN A 131 -4.70 -8.17 -4.37
CA ASN A 131 -5.12 -9.12 -5.42
C ASN A 131 -5.01 -8.56 -6.84
N ARG A 132 -4.49 -7.34 -7.02
CA ARG A 132 -4.40 -6.69 -8.33
C ARG A 132 -3.47 -7.47 -9.29
N ARG A 133 -3.93 -7.63 -10.53
CA ARG A 133 -3.08 -8.06 -11.67
C ARG A 133 -2.44 -6.88 -12.43
N GLY A 134 -2.80 -5.64 -12.07
CA GLY A 134 -2.37 -4.41 -12.74
C GLY A 134 -1.63 -3.41 -11.84
N THR A 135 -1.55 -2.15 -12.29
CA THR A 135 -0.86 -1.09 -11.55
C THR A 135 -1.67 -0.60 -10.36
N ALA A 136 -0.99 -0.24 -9.27
CA ALA A 136 -1.63 0.34 -8.08
C ALA A 136 -2.38 1.65 -8.40
N ARG A 137 -1.97 2.35 -9.46
CA ARG A 137 -2.63 3.56 -9.96
C ARG A 137 -4.06 3.31 -10.44
N LYS A 138 -4.33 2.19 -11.12
CA LYS A 138 -5.68 1.84 -11.57
C LYS A 138 -6.61 1.58 -10.39
N VAL A 139 -6.13 0.86 -9.37
CA VAL A 139 -6.86 0.61 -8.12
C VAL A 139 -7.11 1.92 -7.35
N ALA A 140 -6.12 2.80 -7.30
CA ALA A 140 -6.27 4.08 -6.63
C ALA A 140 -7.30 4.98 -7.35
N GLN A 141 -7.32 4.96 -8.69
CA GLN A 141 -8.31 5.68 -9.49
C GLN A 141 -9.74 5.15 -9.33
N SER A 142 -9.95 3.82 -9.28
CA SER A 142 -11.29 3.25 -9.09
C SER A 142 -11.91 3.61 -7.73
N ILE A 143 -11.06 3.80 -6.71
CA ILE A 143 -11.49 4.14 -5.34
C ILE A 143 -11.54 5.66 -5.12
N GLY A 144 -10.93 6.44 -6.02
CA GLY A 144 -10.83 7.91 -5.90
C GLY A 144 -9.79 8.36 -4.87
N VAL A 145 -8.72 7.60 -4.69
CA VAL A 145 -7.68 7.80 -3.67
C VAL A 145 -6.33 8.00 -4.37
N SER A 146 -5.40 8.68 -3.71
CA SER A 146 -4.03 8.76 -4.20
C SER A 146 -3.26 7.47 -3.89
N VAL A 147 -2.36 7.08 -4.80
CA VAL A 147 -1.51 5.87 -4.63
C VAL A 147 -0.75 5.86 -3.28
N PRO A 148 -0.18 6.98 -2.79
CA PRO A 148 0.50 7.00 -1.49
C PRO A 148 -0.42 6.68 -0.31
N VAL A 149 -1.67 7.16 -0.33
CA VAL A 149 -2.65 6.88 0.73
C VAL A 149 -3.03 5.40 0.75
N LEU A 150 -3.16 4.77 -0.42
CA LEU A 150 -3.44 3.34 -0.54
C LEU A 150 -2.30 2.47 0.03
N TYR A 151 -1.04 2.86 -0.17
CA TYR A 151 0.10 2.19 0.46
C TYR A 151 0.20 2.46 1.97
N LYS A 152 -0.18 3.65 2.41
CA LYS A 152 -0.28 3.96 3.85
C LYS A 152 -1.30 3.05 4.54
N TRP A 153 -2.51 2.92 3.97
CA TRP A 153 -3.52 1.99 4.51
C TRP A 153 -3.04 0.54 4.52
N LYS A 154 -2.32 0.11 3.47
CA LYS A 154 -1.73 -1.22 3.42
C LYS A 154 -0.73 -1.43 4.58
N LYS A 155 0.11 -0.44 4.87
CA LYS A 155 1.08 -0.50 5.99
C LYS A 155 0.38 -0.52 7.34
N ASP A 156 -0.67 0.28 7.51
CA ASP A 156 -1.39 0.39 8.78
C ASP A 156 -2.21 -0.88 9.09
N LEU A 157 -2.71 -1.59 8.06
CA LEU A 157 -3.58 -2.77 8.21
C LEU A 157 -2.84 -4.11 8.16
N ILE A 158 -1.60 -4.16 7.65
CA ILE A 158 -0.83 -5.38 7.49
C ILE A 158 0.43 -5.29 8.36
N SER A 159 0.56 -6.17 9.35
CA SER A 159 1.76 -6.31 10.19
C SER A 159 3.03 -6.36 9.32
N ASP A 160 4.11 -5.72 9.78
CA ASP A 160 5.36 -5.58 9.03
C ASP A 160 5.93 -6.93 8.55
N GLU A 161 5.74 -8.01 9.31
CA GLU A 161 6.13 -9.38 8.91
C GLU A 161 5.31 -9.93 7.73
N ALA A 162 4.00 -9.71 7.73
CA ALA A 162 3.13 -10.04 6.60
C ALA A 162 3.41 -9.13 5.39
N TYR A 163 3.75 -7.86 5.62
CA TYR A 163 4.10 -6.91 4.58
C TYR A 163 5.42 -7.29 3.88
N GLN A 164 6.44 -7.72 4.63
CA GLN A 164 7.73 -8.15 4.10
C GLN A 164 7.66 -9.48 3.36
N SER A 165 6.87 -10.45 3.85
CA SER A 165 6.65 -11.71 3.13
C SER A 165 5.94 -11.51 1.78
N MET A 166 5.00 -10.56 1.70
CA MET A 166 4.35 -10.18 0.44
C MET A 166 5.24 -9.38 -0.51
N ARG A 167 6.17 -8.55 0.00
CA ARG A 167 7.14 -7.82 -0.84
C ARG A 167 8.19 -8.75 -1.44
N LYS A 168 8.53 -9.84 -0.74
CA LYS A 168 9.37 -10.94 -1.24
C LYS A 168 8.70 -11.75 -2.36
N ARG A 169 7.38 -11.63 -2.58
CA ARG A 169 6.71 -12.12 -3.81
C ARG A 169 6.97 -11.22 -5.03
N LYS A 170 8.17 -10.64 -5.17
CA LYS A 170 8.66 -10.28 -6.51
C LYS A 170 9.03 -11.60 -7.18
N SER A 171 8.14 -12.07 -8.06
CA SER A 171 8.33 -13.22 -8.95
C SER A 171 8.98 -14.42 -8.27
N ALA A 172 8.22 -15.14 -7.43
CA ALA A 172 8.48 -16.57 -7.35
C ALA A 172 8.43 -17.11 -8.80
N PRO A 173 9.30 -18.05 -9.19
CA PRO A 173 9.42 -18.51 -10.56
C PRO A 173 8.18 -19.32 -10.93
N GLN A 174 7.09 -18.61 -11.23
CA GLN A 174 5.80 -19.19 -11.56
C GLN A 174 5.92 -19.97 -12.87
N ASP A 175 6.77 -19.53 -13.79
CA ASP A 175 7.15 -20.27 -14.99
C ASP A 175 7.82 -21.61 -14.65
N LYS A 176 8.79 -21.66 -13.72
CA LYS A 176 9.45 -22.93 -13.36
C LYS A 176 8.48 -23.94 -12.77
N ASN A 177 7.54 -23.48 -11.94
CA ASN A 177 6.53 -24.38 -11.36
C ASN A 177 5.48 -24.79 -12.40
N GLN A 178 5.07 -23.91 -13.30
CA GLN A 178 4.15 -24.25 -14.39
C GLN A 178 4.78 -25.23 -15.37
N ASP A 179 6.03 -25.01 -15.77
CA ASP A 179 6.78 -25.91 -16.64
C ASP A 179 7.03 -27.27 -15.99
N ALA A 180 7.36 -27.28 -14.68
CA ALA A 180 7.49 -28.52 -13.93
C ALA A 180 6.17 -29.30 -13.84
N LEU A 181 5.05 -28.61 -13.59
CA LEU A 181 3.72 -29.21 -13.56
C LEU A 181 3.28 -29.70 -14.94
N LEU A 182 3.57 -28.97 -16.01
CA LEU A 182 3.31 -29.40 -17.39
C LEU A 182 4.14 -30.63 -17.73
N GLY A 183 5.41 -30.68 -17.32
CA GLY A 183 6.27 -31.85 -17.45
C GLY A 183 5.69 -33.07 -16.73
N GLU A 184 5.17 -32.89 -15.52
CA GLU A 184 4.56 -33.97 -14.75
C GLU A 184 3.24 -34.46 -15.38
N ILE A 185 2.40 -33.55 -15.87
CA ILE A 185 1.19 -33.91 -16.61
C ILE A 185 1.54 -34.72 -17.87
N GLN A 186 2.59 -34.33 -18.61
CA GLN A 186 3.03 -35.08 -19.78
C GLN A 186 3.55 -36.47 -19.43
N ARG A 187 4.31 -36.61 -18.33
CA ARG A 187 4.78 -37.92 -17.83
C ARG A 187 3.62 -38.82 -17.44
N LEU A 188 2.67 -38.30 -16.66
CA LEU A 188 1.48 -39.05 -16.25
C LEU A 188 0.63 -39.46 -17.45
N ARG A 189 0.43 -38.57 -18.43
CA ARG A 189 -0.30 -38.92 -19.67
C ARG A 189 0.39 -40.06 -20.44
N LYS A 190 1.71 -40.05 -20.53
CA LYS A 190 2.48 -41.14 -21.16
C LYS A 190 2.33 -42.45 -20.39
N GLN A 191 2.40 -42.42 -19.05
CA GLN A 191 2.20 -43.62 -18.22
C GLN A 191 0.79 -44.19 -18.36
N VAL A 192 -0.24 -43.33 -18.36
CA VAL A 192 -1.63 -43.75 -18.56
C VAL A 192 -1.80 -44.39 -19.95
N HIS A 193 -1.24 -43.80 -21.01
CA HIS A 193 -1.28 -44.38 -22.35
C HIS A 193 -0.60 -45.75 -22.40
N GLN A 194 0.58 -45.89 -21.78
CA GLN A 194 1.29 -47.18 -21.71
C GLN A 194 0.49 -48.25 -20.95
N LEU A 195 -0.06 -47.91 -19.79
CA LEU A 195 -0.88 -48.83 -19.00
C LEU A 195 -2.16 -49.25 -19.73
N GLN A 196 -2.80 -48.32 -20.46
CA GLN A 196 -3.96 -48.63 -21.29
C GLN A 196 -3.61 -49.60 -22.43
N LEU A 197 -2.45 -49.40 -23.07
CA LEU A 197 -1.94 -50.27 -24.10
C LEU A 197 -1.67 -51.70 -23.57
N GLU A 198 -0.96 -51.82 -22.45
CA GLU A 198 -0.67 -53.10 -21.80
C GLU A 198 -1.94 -53.84 -21.38
N ARG A 199 -2.89 -53.13 -20.77
CA ARG A 199 -4.18 -53.70 -20.38
C ARG A 199 -4.94 -54.25 -21.60
N ASP A 200 -5.07 -53.46 -22.66
CA ASP A 200 -5.82 -53.87 -23.85
C ASP A 200 -5.14 -55.06 -24.57
N ILE A 201 -3.80 -55.11 -24.58
CA ILE A 201 -3.04 -56.29 -25.06
C ILE A 201 -3.39 -57.52 -24.23
N LEU A 202 -3.38 -57.43 -22.90
CA LEU A 202 -3.71 -58.55 -22.01
C LEU A 202 -5.17 -58.98 -22.18
N THR A 203 -6.10 -58.03 -22.29
CA THR A 203 -7.52 -58.32 -22.55
C THR A 203 -7.69 -59.06 -23.87
N LYS A 204 -7.07 -58.60 -24.95
CA LYS A 204 -7.15 -59.27 -26.27
C LYS A 204 -6.41 -60.60 -26.32
N ALA A 205 -5.30 -60.74 -25.60
CA ALA A 205 -4.61 -62.01 -25.45
C ALA A 205 -5.52 -63.06 -24.78
N ASN A 206 -6.24 -62.65 -23.73
CA ASN A 206 -7.19 -63.53 -23.04
C ASN A 206 -8.37 -63.92 -23.95
N GLU A 207 -8.99 -62.94 -24.62
CA GLU A 207 -10.11 -63.18 -25.55
C GLU A 207 -9.73 -64.15 -26.69
N LEU A 208 -8.56 -63.99 -27.31
CA LEU A 208 -8.18 -64.72 -28.52
C LEU A 208 -7.44 -66.04 -28.26
N ILE A 209 -6.66 -66.12 -27.18
CA ILE A 209 -5.74 -67.24 -26.92
C ILE A 209 -6.25 -68.08 -25.73
N LYS A 210 -7.26 -67.60 -24.98
CA LYS A 210 -7.81 -68.25 -23.77
C LYS A 210 -6.74 -68.63 -22.75
N LYS A 211 -5.64 -67.87 -22.69
CA LYS A 211 -4.59 -68.02 -21.68
C LYS A 211 -4.92 -67.11 -20.49
N ASP A 212 -4.88 -67.67 -19.30
CA ASP A 212 -5.21 -66.98 -18.05
C ASP A 212 -4.36 -65.72 -17.82
N LEU A 213 -4.93 -64.77 -17.09
CA LEU A 213 -4.41 -63.44 -16.75
C LEU A 213 -3.01 -63.41 -16.08
N GLY A 214 -2.42 -64.57 -15.80
CA GLY A 214 -1.07 -64.73 -15.24
C GLY A 214 0.05 -64.94 -16.26
N VAL A 215 -0.25 -65.10 -17.55
CA VAL A 215 0.79 -65.30 -18.58
C VAL A 215 1.25 -63.95 -19.13
N SER A 216 2.49 -63.56 -18.80
CA SER A 216 3.14 -62.40 -19.43
C SER A 216 3.10 -62.51 -20.96
N PHE A 217 2.67 -61.45 -21.66
CA PHE A 217 2.59 -61.40 -23.12
C PHE A 217 3.94 -61.65 -23.82
N LEU A 218 5.05 -61.55 -23.08
CA LEU A 218 6.39 -61.90 -23.54
C LEU A 218 6.55 -63.39 -23.85
N LYS A 219 5.79 -64.27 -23.18
CA LYS A 219 5.82 -65.74 -23.38
C LYS A 219 4.95 -66.23 -24.54
N LEU A 220 4.26 -65.33 -25.25
CA LEU A 220 3.40 -65.68 -26.38
C LEU A 220 4.24 -66.02 -27.63
N LYS A 221 3.75 -66.96 -28.45
CA LYS A 221 4.40 -67.29 -29.74
C LYS A 221 4.26 -66.13 -30.73
N ASN A 222 5.19 -65.98 -31.68
CA ASN A 222 5.14 -64.89 -32.67
C ASN A 222 3.82 -64.86 -33.49
N ARG A 223 3.22 -66.03 -33.75
CA ARG A 223 1.89 -66.14 -34.37
C ARG A 223 0.76 -65.61 -33.48
N GLU A 224 0.85 -65.80 -32.18
CA GLU A 224 -0.13 -65.28 -31.21
C GLU A 224 0.02 -63.76 -31.07
N LYS A 225 1.27 -63.26 -31.01
CA LYS A 225 1.58 -61.83 -30.98
C LYS A 225 1.02 -61.10 -32.21
N THR A 226 1.15 -61.68 -33.40
CA THR A 226 0.62 -61.08 -34.65
C THR A 226 -0.90 -60.97 -34.69
N LEU A 227 -1.63 -61.93 -34.12
CA LEU A 227 -3.10 -61.86 -33.99
C LEU A 227 -3.54 -60.72 -33.05
N ILE A 228 -2.82 -60.52 -31.94
CA ILE A 228 -3.10 -59.40 -31.02
C ILE A 228 -2.84 -58.06 -31.71
N VAL A 229 -1.72 -57.94 -32.44
CA VAL A 229 -1.41 -56.73 -33.22
C VAL A 229 -2.52 -56.48 -34.26
N ASP A 230 -2.99 -57.52 -34.96
CA ASP A 230 -4.04 -57.36 -35.97
C ASP A 230 -5.39 -56.90 -35.39
N ALA A 231 -5.70 -57.32 -34.16
CA ALA A 231 -6.90 -56.89 -33.44
C ALA A 231 -6.79 -55.44 -32.91
N LEU A 232 -5.59 -55.01 -32.49
CA LEU A 232 -5.37 -53.70 -31.86
C LEU A 232 -4.88 -52.61 -32.83
N LYS A 233 -4.48 -52.94 -34.07
CA LYS A 233 -3.96 -51.98 -35.07
C LYS A 233 -4.94 -50.86 -35.43
N LYS A 234 -6.24 -51.02 -35.17
CA LYS A 234 -7.27 -49.99 -35.39
C LYS A 234 -7.27 -48.92 -34.29
N LYS A 235 -6.79 -49.25 -33.08
CA LYS A 235 -6.83 -48.39 -31.89
C LYS A 235 -5.47 -47.79 -31.55
N TYR A 236 -4.38 -48.49 -31.83
CA TYR A 236 -3.02 -48.05 -31.50
C TYR A 236 -2.07 -48.14 -32.71
N PRO A 237 -1.03 -47.30 -32.79
CA PRO A 237 0.01 -47.42 -33.81
C PRO A 237 0.71 -48.78 -33.77
N VAL A 238 0.87 -49.41 -34.93
CA VAL A 238 1.51 -50.73 -35.05
C VAL A 238 2.95 -50.72 -34.48
N ALA A 239 3.67 -49.62 -34.63
CA ALA A 239 5.02 -49.49 -34.09
C ALA A 239 5.09 -49.63 -32.56
N GLU A 240 4.12 -49.02 -31.85
CA GLU A 240 4.03 -49.10 -30.38
C GLU A 240 3.68 -50.51 -29.93
N LEU A 241 2.70 -51.14 -30.61
CA LEU A 241 2.29 -52.53 -30.33
C LEU A 241 3.45 -53.52 -30.52
N LEU A 242 4.24 -53.36 -31.58
CA LEU A 242 5.42 -54.20 -31.84
C LEU A 242 6.51 -54.01 -30.79
N SER A 243 6.72 -52.77 -30.34
CA SER A 243 7.70 -52.46 -29.28
C SER A 243 7.32 -53.12 -27.96
N VAL A 244 6.06 -53.03 -27.53
CA VAL A 244 5.60 -53.62 -26.26
C VAL A 244 5.64 -55.15 -26.33
N LEU A 245 5.19 -55.75 -27.44
CA LEU A 245 5.20 -57.21 -27.60
C LEU A 245 6.60 -57.81 -27.90
N GLN A 246 7.63 -56.96 -28.00
CA GLN A 246 8.99 -57.32 -28.43
C GLN A 246 8.99 -58.17 -29.71
N LEU A 247 8.22 -57.74 -30.71
CA LEU A 247 8.11 -58.42 -31.99
C LEU A 247 8.83 -57.60 -33.06
N ALA A 248 9.83 -58.19 -33.72
CA ALA A 248 10.52 -57.54 -34.83
C ALA A 248 9.55 -57.22 -35.98
N ARG A 249 9.71 -56.03 -36.57
CA ARG A 249 8.85 -55.54 -37.67
C ARG A 249 8.85 -56.52 -38.85
N SER A 250 10.01 -57.08 -39.20
CA SER A 250 10.15 -58.10 -40.24
C SER A 250 9.34 -59.37 -39.94
N CYS A 251 9.39 -59.86 -38.69
CA CYS A 251 8.63 -61.03 -38.26
C CYS A 251 7.12 -60.78 -38.31
N TYR A 252 6.66 -59.58 -37.96
CA TYR A 252 5.24 -59.22 -38.07
C TYR A 252 4.76 -59.27 -39.52
N PHE A 253 5.46 -58.62 -40.44
CA PHE A 253 5.05 -58.59 -41.86
C PHE A 253 5.15 -59.97 -42.51
N TYR A 254 6.20 -60.74 -42.23
CA TYR A 254 6.33 -62.12 -42.72
C TYR A 254 5.15 -62.98 -42.28
N GLN A 255 4.84 -62.97 -40.98
CA GLN A 255 3.73 -63.76 -40.44
C GLN A 255 2.38 -63.29 -40.98
N ASN A 256 2.19 -61.98 -41.15
CA ASN A 256 0.98 -61.40 -41.70
C ASN A 256 0.75 -61.84 -43.16
N VAL A 257 1.80 -61.82 -43.99
CA VAL A 257 1.77 -62.32 -45.38
C VAL A 257 1.47 -63.82 -45.41
N CYS A 258 2.11 -64.62 -44.56
CA CYS A 258 1.82 -66.06 -44.45
C CYS A 258 0.34 -66.32 -44.08
N THR A 259 -0.23 -65.54 -43.16
CA THR A 259 -1.65 -65.67 -42.78
C THR A 259 -2.61 -65.23 -43.89
N ILE A 260 -2.27 -64.18 -44.65
CA ILE A 260 -3.09 -63.72 -45.79
C ILE A 260 -3.05 -64.74 -46.93
N SER A 261 -1.86 -65.30 -47.22
CA SER A 261 -1.69 -66.35 -48.23
C SER A 261 -2.48 -67.61 -47.85
N MET A 262 -2.40 -68.07 -46.60
CA MET A 262 -3.19 -69.23 -46.14
C MET A 262 -4.71 -69.01 -46.20
N ARG A 263 -5.21 -67.78 -46.03
CA ARG A 263 -6.64 -67.44 -46.20
C ARG A 263 -7.08 -67.35 -47.67
N LYS A 264 -6.16 -67.25 -48.62
CA LYS A 264 -6.43 -67.14 -50.05
C LYS A 264 -6.56 -68.51 -50.74
N TYR A 265 -6.07 -69.57 -50.07
CA TYR A 265 -6.09 -70.96 -50.54
C TYR A 265 -6.97 -71.87 -49.64
N ALA A 266 -7.79 -71.29 -48.77
CA ALA A 266 -8.76 -71.97 -47.92
C ALA A 266 -10.17 -71.50 -48.32
#